data_AF-A0A6F8XCZ2-F1
#
_entry.id   AF-A0A6F8XCZ2-F1
#
_cell.length_a   1.000
_cell.length_b   1.000
_cell.length_c   1.000
_cell.angle_alpha   90.00
_cell.angle_beta   90.00
_cell.angle_gamma   90.00
#
_symmetry.space_group_name_H-M   'P 1'
#
loop_
_entity.id
_entity.type
_entity.pdbx_description
1 polymer ?
#
loop_
_entity_poly.entity_id
_entity_poly.type
_entity_poly.pdbx_seq_one_letter_code
_entity_poly.pdbx_strand_id
1 'polypeptide(L)'
;MFPSQLGGAFGLPVLARRHALTLFTLLVMLLGASGEALAHAVAEGDKGYIQEIYGVHLISFGYLGAKHMVTGYDHILFLLGVIFFLYRMQHIAIYVSLFAIGHSTTMLLGVYFNIGINSYLIDAIIGLSVVYKALDNIGAYQRWFGFQPNTKVATLVFGLFHGFGLSSKIIEYDISSDGLVPNLLAFNVGVEIGQLLALSAILIVMGFWRSTNGFLRHAYTANVAMMCAGFMLVGYQLTGYFIA
;
A
#
# COMPACT_ATOMS: atom_id res chain seq x y z
N MET A 1 -19.02 -19.60 49.25
CA MET A 1 -20.05 -18.64 48.81
C MET A 1 -19.35 -17.55 48.00
N PHE A 2 -19.26 -17.76 46.68
CA PHE A 2 -18.78 -16.81 45.67
C PHE A 2 -19.83 -16.85 44.55
N PRO A 3 -20.35 -15.72 44.03
CA PRO A 3 -21.40 -15.77 43.03
C PRO A 3 -20.82 -16.14 41.66
N SER A 4 -21.30 -17.24 41.12
CA SER A 4 -21.12 -17.69 39.74
C SER A 4 -22.15 -17.02 38.83
N GLN A 5 -21.80 -15.90 38.18
CA GLN A 5 -22.51 -15.44 36.97
C GLN A 5 -21.54 -14.68 36.08
N LEU A 6 -21.18 -15.27 34.95
CA LEU A 6 -20.81 -14.61 33.68
C LEU A 6 -20.72 -15.70 32.59
N GLY A 7 -21.81 -16.44 32.42
CA GLY A 7 -22.13 -17.14 31.19
C GLY A 7 -22.95 -16.19 30.31
N GLY A 8 -22.29 -15.52 29.37
CA GLY A 8 -22.94 -14.60 28.43
C GLY A 8 -22.12 -14.51 27.16
N ALA A 9 -22.60 -15.19 26.13
CA ALA A 9 -21.91 -15.43 24.87
C ALA A 9 -21.40 -14.15 24.18
N PHE A 10 -20.15 -14.20 23.70
CA PHE A 10 -19.62 -13.33 22.63
C PHE A 10 -20.31 -13.63 21.28
N GLY A 11 -21.63 -13.56 21.23
CA GLY A 11 -22.42 -13.67 20.00
C GLY A 11 -22.58 -12.28 19.40
N LEU A 12 -21.83 -11.98 18.33
CA LEU A 12 -22.21 -10.86 17.46
C LEU A 12 -23.63 -11.13 16.92
N PRO A 13 -24.51 -10.11 16.83
CA PRO A 13 -25.80 -10.26 16.18
C PRO A 13 -25.61 -10.87 14.79
N VAL A 14 -26.36 -11.92 14.46
CA VAL A 14 -26.26 -12.68 13.19
C VAL A 14 -26.28 -11.74 11.97
N LEU A 15 -27.01 -10.62 12.08
CA LEU A 15 -27.09 -9.58 11.06
C LEU A 15 -25.74 -8.86 10.84
N ALA A 16 -25.02 -8.49 11.90
CA ALA A 16 -23.70 -7.86 11.80
C ALA A 16 -22.64 -8.82 11.23
N ARG A 17 -22.75 -10.12 11.59
CA ARG A 17 -21.90 -11.18 11.02
C ARG A 17 -22.17 -11.35 9.53
N ARG A 18 -23.43 -11.28 9.09
CA ARG A 18 -23.84 -11.34 7.68
C ARG A 18 -23.37 -10.13 6.88
N HIS A 19 -23.44 -8.91 7.43
CA HIS A 19 -22.94 -7.70 6.77
C HIS A 19 -21.41 -7.68 6.65
N ALA A 20 -20.69 -8.12 7.69
CA ALA A 20 -19.23 -8.25 7.64
C ALA A 20 -18.78 -9.33 6.65
N LEU A 21 -19.48 -10.47 6.62
CA LEU A 21 -19.26 -11.51 5.61
C LEU A 21 -19.54 -10.98 4.22
N THR A 22 -20.69 -10.34 3.97
CA THR A 22 -21.01 -9.82 2.62
C THR A 22 -20.05 -8.73 2.17
N LEU A 23 -19.60 -7.81 3.04
CA LEU A 23 -18.56 -6.83 2.71
C LEU A 23 -17.21 -7.50 2.43
N PHE A 24 -16.83 -8.51 3.21
CA PHE A 24 -15.63 -9.30 2.97
C PHE A 24 -15.72 -10.07 1.65
N THR A 25 -16.85 -10.71 1.35
CA THR A 25 -17.05 -11.41 0.08
C THR A 25 -17.11 -10.43 -1.09
N LEU A 26 -17.70 -9.24 -0.94
CA LEU A 26 -17.68 -8.19 -1.95
C LEU A 26 -16.27 -7.67 -2.18
N LEU A 27 -15.48 -7.46 -1.13
CA LEU A 27 -14.07 -7.05 -1.24
C LEU A 27 -13.23 -8.15 -1.93
N VAL A 28 -13.43 -9.41 -1.57
CA VAL A 28 -12.79 -10.57 -2.22
C VAL A 28 -13.23 -10.73 -3.68
N MET A 29 -14.51 -10.48 -3.98
CA MET A 29 -15.02 -10.51 -5.36
C MET A 29 -14.55 -9.29 -6.17
N LEU A 30 -14.38 -8.12 -5.57
CA LEU A 30 -13.80 -6.92 -6.20
C LEU A 30 -12.29 -7.06 -6.43
N LEU A 31 -11.57 -7.72 -5.51
CA LEU A 31 -10.16 -8.05 -5.66
C LEU A 31 -9.93 -9.25 -6.61
N GLY A 32 -10.93 -10.14 -6.74
CA GLY A 32 -10.91 -11.31 -7.62
C GLY A 32 -11.50 -11.06 -9.01
N ALA A 33 -12.18 -9.93 -9.22
CA ALA A 33 -12.67 -9.50 -10.53
C ALA A 33 -11.50 -8.93 -11.35
N SER A 34 -10.74 -9.85 -11.94
CA SER A 34 -9.89 -9.73 -13.12
C SER A 34 -9.81 -8.34 -13.77
N GLY A 35 -8.88 -7.53 -13.29
CA GLY A 35 -7.93 -6.80 -14.11
C GLY A 35 -6.55 -7.17 -13.57
N GLU A 36 -5.51 -7.16 -14.39
CA GLU A 36 -4.15 -7.47 -13.94
C GLU A 36 -3.86 -6.79 -12.60
N ALA A 37 -3.80 -7.57 -11.53
CA ALA A 37 -3.55 -7.08 -10.17
C ALA A 37 -2.07 -6.79 -10.05
N LEU A 38 -1.63 -5.80 -10.83
CA LEU A 38 -0.27 -5.33 -10.90
C LEU A 38 -0.04 -4.43 -9.70
N ALA A 39 0.61 -4.99 -8.68
CA ALA A 39 1.04 -4.21 -7.54
C ALA A 39 1.88 -3.00 -7.98
N HIS A 40 2.65 -3.09 -9.08
CA HIS A 40 3.58 -2.04 -9.47
C HIS A 40 3.75 -1.81 -10.98
N ALA A 41 2.98 -2.44 -11.85
CA ALA A 41 3.11 -2.16 -13.28
C ALA A 41 2.24 -0.98 -13.71
N VAL A 42 2.86 -0.16 -14.55
CA VAL A 42 2.16 0.77 -15.41
C VAL A 42 1.23 -0.05 -16.31
N ALA A 43 -0.04 0.37 -16.45
CA ALA A 43 -1.03 -0.38 -17.23
C ALA A 43 -0.47 -0.70 -18.63
N GLU A 44 -0.72 -1.90 -19.18
CA GLU A 44 -0.12 -2.34 -20.46
C GLU A 44 -0.25 -1.31 -21.60
N GLY A 45 -1.35 -0.55 -21.64
CA GLY A 45 -1.57 0.52 -22.63
C GLY A 45 -0.62 1.73 -22.50
N ASP A 46 -0.11 1.99 -21.31
CA ASP A 46 0.85 3.08 -21.05
C ASP A 46 2.31 2.61 -21.31
N LYS A 47 2.57 1.30 -21.36
CA LYS A 47 3.91 0.72 -21.63
C LYS A 47 4.40 1.06 -23.04
N GLY A 48 3.53 0.93 -24.05
CA GLY A 48 3.86 1.30 -25.44
C GLY A 48 4.14 2.79 -25.60
N TYR A 49 3.39 3.64 -24.89
CA TYR A 49 3.65 5.09 -24.85
C TYR A 49 5.05 5.40 -24.29
N ILE A 50 5.49 4.72 -23.23
CA ILE A 50 6.80 4.97 -22.60
C ILE A 50 7.97 4.50 -23.48
N GLN A 51 7.82 3.40 -24.20
CA GLN A 51 8.88 2.83 -25.04
C GLN A 51 9.16 3.66 -26.31
N GLU A 52 8.19 4.43 -26.77
CA GLU A 52 8.31 5.26 -27.98
C GLU A 52 8.71 6.72 -27.69
N ILE A 53 8.89 7.09 -26.41
CA ILE A 53 9.19 8.45 -26.00
C ILE A 53 10.70 8.69 -25.88
N TYR A 54 11.17 9.69 -26.62
CA TYR A 54 12.52 10.24 -26.55
C TYR A 54 12.49 11.67 -26.01
N GLY A 55 13.50 12.04 -25.22
CA GLY A 55 13.67 13.37 -24.66
C GLY A 55 12.87 13.64 -23.38
N VAL A 56 12.71 14.91 -23.04
CA VAL A 56 12.15 15.35 -21.76
C VAL A 56 10.64 15.59 -21.85
N HIS A 57 9.85 14.82 -21.10
CA HIS A 57 8.38 14.83 -21.07
C HIS A 57 7.82 14.92 -19.64
N LEU A 58 8.06 16.06 -19.00
CA LEU A 58 7.74 16.25 -17.57
C LEU A 58 6.27 16.04 -17.24
N ILE A 59 5.35 16.57 -18.05
CA ILE A 59 3.91 16.50 -17.76
C ILE A 59 3.42 15.05 -17.84
N SER A 60 3.83 14.33 -18.89
CA SER A 60 3.41 12.94 -19.09
C SER A 60 3.91 12.02 -17.98
N PHE A 61 5.20 12.15 -17.61
CA PHE A 61 5.76 11.37 -16.51
C PHE A 61 5.17 11.76 -15.16
N GLY A 62 4.89 13.05 -14.92
CA GLY A 62 4.18 13.50 -13.72
C GLY A 62 2.76 12.94 -13.63
N TYR A 63 2.01 12.92 -14.73
CA TYR A 63 0.71 12.27 -14.78
C TYR A 63 0.81 10.77 -14.53
N LEU A 64 1.80 10.11 -15.14
CA LEU A 64 2.03 8.69 -14.98
C LEU A 64 2.37 8.33 -13.53
N GLY A 65 3.20 9.12 -12.86
CA GLY A 65 3.51 8.96 -11.44
C GLY A 65 2.28 9.14 -10.55
N ALA A 66 1.46 10.16 -10.82
CA ALA A 66 0.21 10.38 -10.10
C ALA A 66 -0.78 9.21 -10.30
N LYS A 67 -0.92 8.74 -11.55
CA LYS A 67 -1.74 7.59 -11.91
C LYS A 67 -1.27 6.35 -11.18
N HIS A 68 0.03 6.03 -11.25
CA HIS A 68 0.65 4.89 -10.56
C HIS A 68 0.32 4.89 -9.06
N MET A 69 0.50 6.03 -8.39
CA MET A 69 0.21 6.15 -6.96
C MET A 69 -1.27 5.94 -6.61
N VAL A 70 -2.19 6.41 -7.47
CA VAL A 70 -3.64 6.31 -7.23
C VAL A 70 -4.20 4.94 -7.66
N THR A 71 -3.58 4.26 -8.62
CA THR A 71 -4.03 2.94 -9.07
C THR A 71 -3.33 1.79 -8.33
N GLY A 72 -2.20 2.04 -7.69
CA GLY A 72 -1.47 1.06 -6.87
C GLY A 72 -2.27 0.68 -5.61
N TYR A 73 -2.85 -0.52 -5.62
CA TYR A 73 -3.68 -1.00 -4.50
C TYR A 73 -2.88 -1.13 -3.19
N ASP A 74 -1.61 -1.50 -3.28
CA ASP A 74 -0.68 -1.60 -2.16
C ASP A 74 -0.42 -0.25 -1.49
N HIS A 75 -0.19 0.81 -2.26
CA HIS A 75 -0.01 2.17 -1.76
C HIS A 75 -1.25 2.68 -1.05
N ILE A 76 -2.44 2.44 -1.63
CA ILE A 76 -3.72 2.80 -0.99
C ILE A 76 -3.93 2.00 0.30
N LEU A 77 -3.70 0.68 0.27
CA LEU A 77 -3.84 -0.18 1.45
C LEU A 77 -2.87 0.24 2.56
N PHE A 78 -1.63 0.60 2.20
CA PHE A 78 -0.64 1.10 3.13
C PHE A 78 -1.04 2.45 3.73
N LEU A 79 -1.44 3.43 2.91
CA LEU A 79 -1.95 4.72 3.38
C LEU A 79 -3.15 4.56 4.31
N LEU A 80 -4.09 3.69 3.93
CA LEU A 80 -5.28 3.38 4.73
C LEU A 80 -4.87 2.76 6.08
N GLY A 81 -3.86 1.88 6.09
CA GLY A 81 -3.23 1.36 7.29
C GLY A 81 -2.60 2.43 8.17
N VAL A 82 -1.84 3.36 7.60
CA VAL A 82 -1.25 4.50 8.34
C VAL A 82 -2.37 5.35 8.98
N ILE A 83 -3.42 5.67 8.25
CA ILE A 83 -4.45 6.62 8.69
C ILE A 83 -5.35 6.08 9.80
N PHE A 84 -5.58 4.76 9.87
CA PHE A 84 -6.56 4.15 10.79
C PHE A 84 -6.49 4.67 12.24
N PHE A 85 -5.28 4.70 12.82
CA PHE A 85 -5.06 5.07 14.23
C PHE A 85 -4.31 6.40 14.42
N LEU A 86 -3.86 7.04 13.35
CA LEU A 86 -3.23 8.35 13.45
C LEU A 86 -4.32 9.43 13.46
N TYR A 87 -4.56 10.01 14.63
CA TYR A 87 -5.50 11.13 14.82
C TYR A 87 -4.84 12.49 14.59
N ARG A 88 -3.52 12.59 14.71
CA ARG A 88 -2.79 13.86 14.60
C ARG A 88 -2.15 13.98 13.22
N MET A 89 -2.58 14.99 12.46
CA MET A 89 -2.10 15.31 11.11
C MET A 89 -0.57 15.40 11.02
N GLN A 90 0.09 15.92 12.07
CA GLN A 90 1.56 16.00 12.13
C GLN A 90 2.22 14.62 12.05
N HIS A 91 1.66 13.60 12.71
CA HIS A 91 2.24 12.26 12.64
C HIS A 91 2.04 11.67 11.26
N ILE A 92 0.85 11.81 10.68
CA ILE A 92 0.55 11.36 9.30
C ILE A 92 1.56 11.97 8.32
N ALA A 93 1.78 13.29 8.39
CA ALA A 93 2.76 13.96 7.55
C ALA A 93 4.17 13.37 7.71
N ILE A 94 4.61 13.09 8.95
CA ILE A 94 5.92 12.46 9.19
C ILE A 94 6.02 11.08 8.52
N TYR A 95 5.01 10.22 8.65
CA TYR A 95 5.04 8.88 8.05
C TYR A 95 5.04 8.95 6.52
N VAL A 96 4.18 9.80 5.95
CA VAL A 96 4.07 10.03 4.50
C VAL A 96 5.39 10.56 3.95
N SER A 97 6.02 11.52 4.63
CA SER A 97 7.35 12.04 4.26
C SER A 97 8.43 10.99 4.37
N LEU A 98 8.48 10.19 5.44
CA LEU A 98 9.49 9.12 5.59
C LEU A 98 9.36 8.07 4.49
N PHE A 99 8.12 7.68 4.15
CA PHE A 99 7.85 6.78 3.04
C PHE A 99 8.32 7.37 1.72
N ALA A 100 7.93 8.62 1.41
CA ALA A 100 8.33 9.32 0.20
C ALA A 100 9.85 9.41 0.07
N ILE A 101 10.55 9.83 1.14
CA ILE A 101 12.01 9.90 1.16
C ILE A 101 12.64 8.55 0.82
N GLY A 102 12.19 7.45 1.44
CA GLY A 102 12.71 6.11 1.16
C GLY A 102 12.43 5.67 -0.28
N HIS A 103 11.19 5.88 -0.73
CA HIS A 103 10.73 5.53 -2.07
C HIS A 103 11.52 6.25 -3.15
N SER A 104 11.57 7.58 -3.10
CA SER A 104 12.28 8.40 -4.09
C SER A 104 13.77 8.08 -4.15
N THR A 105 14.39 7.82 -2.99
CA THR A 105 15.83 7.51 -2.91
C THR A 105 16.15 6.21 -3.65
N THR A 106 15.43 5.13 -3.36
CA THR A 106 15.69 3.82 -3.96
C THR A 106 15.22 3.72 -5.40
N MET A 107 14.14 4.42 -5.76
CA MET A 107 13.71 4.53 -7.15
C MET A 107 14.80 5.17 -8.01
N LEU A 108 15.28 6.36 -7.61
CA LEU A 108 16.30 7.09 -8.37
C LEU A 108 17.62 6.34 -8.42
N LEU A 109 18.12 5.84 -7.29
CA LEU A 109 19.37 5.09 -7.23
C LEU A 109 19.27 3.77 -7.99
N GLY A 110 18.15 3.06 -7.85
CA GLY A 110 17.91 1.79 -8.52
C GLY A 110 17.98 1.93 -10.03
N VAL A 111 17.30 2.93 -10.60
CA VAL A 111 17.35 3.19 -12.04
C VAL A 111 18.73 3.73 -12.47
N TYR A 112 19.29 4.71 -11.75
CA TYR A 112 20.56 5.34 -12.12
C TYR A 112 21.75 4.37 -12.11
N PHE A 113 21.81 3.47 -11.12
CA PHE A 113 22.87 2.47 -11.00
C PHE A 113 22.51 1.13 -11.64
N ASN A 114 21.35 1.03 -12.30
CA ASN A 114 20.84 -0.20 -12.91
C ASN A 114 20.82 -1.40 -11.93
N ILE A 115 20.33 -1.15 -10.71
CA ILE A 115 20.16 -2.17 -9.67
C ILE A 115 18.75 -2.76 -9.83
N GLY A 116 18.65 -3.81 -10.66
CA GLY A 116 17.43 -4.59 -10.82
C GLY A 116 17.34 -5.72 -9.80
N ILE A 117 16.21 -5.80 -9.08
CA ILE A 117 15.85 -6.95 -8.25
C ILE A 117 14.65 -7.64 -8.90
N ASN A 118 14.48 -8.95 -8.71
CA ASN A 118 13.29 -9.63 -9.20
C ASN A 118 12.01 -8.97 -8.65
N SER A 119 11.17 -8.47 -9.57
CA SER A 119 9.99 -7.69 -9.23
C SER A 119 8.96 -8.49 -8.40
N TYR A 120 8.80 -9.79 -8.64
CA TYR A 120 7.93 -10.64 -7.82
C TYR A 120 8.37 -10.70 -6.36
N LEU A 121 9.68 -10.78 -6.10
CA LEU A 121 10.20 -10.83 -4.72
C LEU A 121 10.01 -9.50 -3.99
N ILE A 122 10.23 -8.38 -4.68
CA ILE A 122 10.00 -7.05 -4.09
C ILE A 122 8.52 -6.82 -3.84
N ASP A 123 7.64 -7.13 -4.79
CA ASP A 123 6.20 -6.98 -4.64
C ASP A 123 5.65 -7.87 -3.50
N ALA A 124 6.24 -9.05 -3.28
CA ALA A 124 5.93 -9.87 -2.11
C ALA A 124 6.34 -9.18 -0.79
N ILE A 125 7.52 -8.56 -0.72
CA ILE A 125 7.94 -7.78 0.46
C ILE A 125 7.01 -6.58 0.69
N ILE A 126 6.55 -5.94 -0.39
CA ILE A 126 5.57 -4.86 -0.33
C ILE A 126 4.24 -5.36 0.24
N GLY A 127 3.74 -6.51 -0.20
CA GLY A 127 2.57 -7.16 0.41
C GLY A 127 2.76 -7.45 1.91
N LEU A 128 3.95 -7.89 2.33
CA LEU A 128 4.29 -8.07 3.75
C LEU A 128 4.30 -6.76 4.54
N SER A 129 4.62 -5.62 3.92
CA SER A 129 4.53 -4.32 4.59
C SER A 129 3.09 -3.95 4.97
N VAL A 130 2.11 -4.33 4.13
CA VAL A 130 0.68 -4.15 4.41
C VAL A 130 0.25 -5.03 5.59
N VAL A 131 0.69 -6.29 5.59
CA VAL A 131 0.48 -7.22 6.73
C VAL A 131 1.08 -6.65 8.01
N TYR A 132 2.32 -6.17 7.95
CA TYR A 132 3.00 -5.55 9.08
C TYR A 132 2.16 -4.38 9.63
N LYS A 133 1.66 -3.51 8.75
CA LYS A 133 0.94 -2.32 9.19
C LYS A 133 -0.42 -2.65 9.81
N ALA A 134 -1.11 -3.65 9.27
CA ALA A 134 -2.35 -4.16 9.86
C ALA A 134 -2.12 -4.76 11.26
N LEU A 135 -1.03 -5.51 11.45
CA LEU A 135 -0.62 -6.07 12.75
C LEU A 135 -0.25 -4.97 13.76
N ASP A 136 0.50 -3.96 13.31
CA ASP A 136 0.85 -2.77 14.09
C ASP A 136 -0.40 -2.06 14.61
N ASN A 137 -1.38 -1.85 13.72
CA ASN A 137 -2.63 -1.15 14.04
C ASN A 137 -3.49 -1.87 15.09
N ILE A 138 -3.48 -3.20 15.14
CA ILE A 138 -4.22 -3.97 16.16
C ILE A 138 -3.41 -4.23 17.44
N GLY A 139 -2.19 -3.70 17.53
CA GLY A 139 -1.31 -3.86 18.68
C GLY A 139 -0.76 -5.29 18.85
N ALA A 140 -0.66 -6.05 17.75
CA ALA A 140 -0.24 -7.45 17.79
C ALA A 140 1.19 -7.60 18.33
N TYR A 141 2.13 -6.74 17.92
CA TYR A 141 3.54 -6.86 18.31
C TYR A 141 3.74 -6.73 19.83
N GLN A 142 3.16 -5.70 20.44
CA GLN A 142 3.20 -5.54 21.89
C GLN A 142 2.56 -6.72 22.63
N ARG A 143 1.48 -7.30 22.10
CA ARG A 143 0.76 -8.42 22.74
C ARG A 143 1.47 -9.76 22.59
N TRP A 144 2.11 -10.01 21.45
CA TRP A 144 2.77 -11.28 21.14
C TRP A 144 4.21 -11.33 21.65
N PHE A 145 4.94 -10.21 21.55
CA PHE A 145 6.38 -10.16 21.82
C PHE A 145 6.76 -9.23 22.98
N GLY A 146 5.81 -8.49 23.55
CA GLY A 146 6.09 -7.52 24.62
C GLY A 146 6.85 -6.27 24.17
N PHE A 147 7.05 -6.09 22.87
CA PHE A 147 7.83 -5.00 22.28
C PHE A 147 7.13 -4.45 21.03
N GLN A 148 7.13 -3.12 20.88
CA GLN A 148 6.63 -2.43 19.69
C GLN A 148 7.81 -1.95 18.82
N PRO A 149 7.94 -2.45 17.58
CA PRO A 149 8.96 -1.97 16.66
C PRO A 149 8.77 -0.47 16.35
N ASN A 150 9.87 0.22 16.03
CA ASN A 150 9.81 1.63 15.69
C ASN A 150 9.12 1.81 14.32
N THR A 151 7.87 2.27 14.37
CA THR A 151 7.01 2.48 13.21
C THR A 151 7.60 3.45 12.19
N LYS A 152 8.33 4.48 12.62
CA LYS A 152 8.96 5.46 11.71
C LYS A 152 10.05 4.80 10.87
N VAL A 153 10.88 3.98 11.51
CA VAL A 153 11.94 3.22 10.83
C VAL A 153 11.32 2.20 9.88
N ALA A 154 10.29 1.48 10.34
CA ALA A 154 9.56 0.54 9.49
C ALA A 154 8.99 1.22 8.24
N THR A 155 8.33 2.38 8.38
CA THR A 155 7.79 3.14 7.24
C THR A 155 8.86 3.61 6.27
N LEU A 156 10.01 4.07 6.76
CA LEU A 156 11.15 4.40 5.88
C LEU A 156 11.63 3.17 5.10
N VAL A 157 11.81 2.03 5.80
CA VAL A 157 12.23 0.76 5.19
C VAL A 157 11.23 0.27 4.14
N PHE A 158 9.93 0.40 4.41
CA PHE A 158 8.91 0.08 3.42
C PHE A 158 9.00 0.99 2.21
N GLY A 159 9.21 2.29 2.41
CA GLY A 159 9.48 3.23 1.32
C GLY A 159 10.65 2.75 0.45
N LEU A 160 11.77 2.32 1.05
CA LEU A 160 12.93 1.79 0.32
C LEU A 160 12.56 0.57 -0.55
N PHE A 161 11.78 -0.38 -0.03
CA PHE A 161 11.36 -1.54 -0.82
C PHE A 161 10.40 -1.15 -1.95
N HIS A 162 9.47 -0.23 -1.72
CA HIS A 162 8.55 0.24 -2.76
C HIS A 162 9.29 0.97 -3.89
N GLY A 163 10.27 1.82 -3.56
CA GLY A 163 11.06 2.49 -4.59
C GLY A 163 11.87 1.52 -5.45
N PHE A 164 12.41 0.45 -4.86
CA PHE A 164 13.05 -0.63 -5.63
C PHE A 164 12.08 -1.43 -6.52
N GLY A 165 10.83 -1.59 -6.10
CA GLY A 165 9.81 -2.28 -6.90
C GLY A 165 9.56 -1.54 -8.21
N LEU A 166 9.38 -0.23 -8.10
CA LEU A 166 9.23 0.65 -9.25
C LEU A 166 10.51 0.74 -10.10
N SER A 167 11.70 0.87 -9.49
CA SER A 167 12.96 0.94 -10.27
C SER A 167 13.18 -0.32 -11.10
N SER A 168 12.90 -1.49 -10.53
CA SER A 168 13.07 -2.78 -11.21
C SER A 168 12.15 -2.87 -12.44
N LYS A 169 10.90 -2.39 -12.33
CA LYS A 169 9.96 -2.31 -13.45
C LYS A 169 10.39 -1.32 -14.52
N ILE A 170 10.89 -0.15 -14.13
CA ILE A 170 11.41 0.85 -15.07
C ILE A 170 12.58 0.29 -15.88
N ILE A 171 13.49 -0.46 -15.23
CA ILE A 171 14.58 -1.16 -15.90
C ILE A 171 14.03 -2.23 -16.86
N GLU A 172 13.06 -3.04 -16.41
CA GLU A 172 12.38 -4.05 -17.25
C GLU A 172 11.65 -3.46 -18.48
N TYR A 173 11.25 -2.18 -18.42
CA TYR A 173 10.55 -1.49 -19.52
C TYR A 173 11.48 -0.93 -20.59
N ASP A 174 12.79 -0.96 -20.38
CA ASP A 174 13.82 -0.50 -21.32
C ASP A 174 13.58 0.95 -21.80
N ILE A 175 13.31 1.85 -20.85
CA ILE A 175 13.07 3.27 -21.13
C ILE A 175 14.34 3.91 -21.69
N SER A 176 14.19 4.73 -22.74
CA SER A 176 15.29 5.52 -23.31
C SER A 176 16.05 6.31 -22.24
N SER A 177 17.38 6.28 -22.33
CA SER A 177 18.26 7.10 -21.47
C SER A 177 18.14 8.61 -21.76
N ASP A 178 17.63 8.98 -22.94
CA ASP A 178 17.44 10.37 -23.33
C ASP A 178 16.27 11.01 -22.56
N GLY A 179 16.59 11.98 -21.69
CA GLY A 179 15.62 12.61 -20.80
C GLY A 179 15.23 11.80 -19.57
N LEU A 180 15.87 10.65 -19.31
CA LEU A 180 15.51 9.74 -18.23
C LEU A 180 15.47 10.41 -16.85
N VAL A 181 16.55 11.07 -16.43
CA VAL A 181 16.63 11.72 -15.10
C VAL A 181 15.54 12.78 -14.88
N PRO A 182 15.35 13.78 -15.75
CA PRO A 182 14.28 14.76 -15.56
C PRO A 182 12.87 14.13 -15.62
N ASN A 183 12.67 13.10 -16.43
CA ASN A 183 11.40 12.35 -16.49
C ASN A 183 11.13 11.59 -15.19
N LEU A 184 12.13 10.94 -14.59
CA LEU A 184 12.02 10.26 -13.30
C LEU A 184 11.75 11.23 -12.15
N LEU A 185 12.37 12.42 -12.18
CA LEU A 185 12.08 13.47 -11.20
C LEU A 185 10.63 13.94 -11.33
N ALA A 186 10.15 14.16 -12.55
CA ALA A 186 8.75 14.52 -12.78
C ALA A 186 7.79 13.42 -12.36
N PHE A 187 8.13 12.15 -12.62
CA PHE A 187 7.37 10.99 -12.13
C PHE A 187 7.27 11.00 -10.61
N ASN A 188 8.37 11.22 -9.89
CA ASN A 188 8.37 11.26 -8.43
C ASN A 188 7.50 12.40 -7.88
N VAL A 189 7.56 13.59 -8.49
CA VAL A 189 6.65 14.69 -8.16
C VAL A 189 5.19 14.29 -8.39
N GLY A 190 4.91 13.58 -9.49
CA GLY A 190 3.62 12.97 -9.76
C GLY A 190 3.14 12.03 -8.65
N VAL A 191 4.00 11.11 -8.21
CA VAL A 191 3.72 10.19 -7.09
C VAL A 191 3.39 10.95 -5.82
N GLU A 192 4.18 11.97 -5.46
CA GLU A 192 3.91 12.81 -4.29
C GLU A 192 2.55 13.52 -4.37
N ILE A 193 2.20 14.07 -5.53
CA ILE A 193 0.89 14.68 -5.77
C ILE A 193 -0.23 13.64 -5.62
N GLY A 194 -0.10 12.48 -6.27
CA GLY A 194 -1.06 11.38 -6.15
C GLY A 194 -1.24 10.93 -4.70
N GLN A 195 -0.15 10.86 -3.94
CA GLN A 195 -0.15 10.49 -2.53
C GLN A 195 -0.91 11.50 -1.67
N LEU A 196 -0.68 12.80 -1.89
CA LEU A 196 -1.39 13.86 -1.17
C LEU A 196 -2.90 13.87 -1.49
N LEU A 197 -3.27 13.62 -2.75
CA LEU A 197 -4.66 13.52 -3.17
C LEU A 197 -5.35 12.30 -2.54
N ALA A 198 -4.74 11.12 -2.64
CA ALA A 198 -5.25 9.89 -2.04
C ALA A 198 -5.37 10.03 -0.51
N LEU A 199 -4.35 10.58 0.14
CA LEU A 199 -4.36 10.86 1.58
C LEU A 199 -5.53 11.77 1.96
N SER A 200 -5.72 12.88 1.23
CA SER A 200 -6.79 13.83 1.49
C SER A 200 -8.17 13.17 1.35
N ALA A 201 -8.38 12.39 0.29
CA ALA A 201 -9.62 11.65 0.08
C ALA A 201 -9.89 10.64 1.21
N ILE A 202 -8.89 9.84 1.59
CA ILE A 202 -9.02 8.85 2.67
C ILE A 202 -9.31 9.56 4.00
N LEU A 203 -8.65 10.67 4.31
CA LEU A 203 -8.88 11.43 5.53
C LEU A 203 -10.29 12.00 5.63
N ILE A 204 -10.85 12.49 4.52
CA ILE A 204 -12.24 12.98 4.48
C ILE A 204 -13.20 11.83 4.79
N VAL A 205 -13.06 10.69 4.10
CA VAL A 205 -13.91 9.50 4.31
C VAL A 205 -13.78 8.96 5.74
N MET A 206 -12.55 8.83 6.23
CA MET A 206 -12.26 8.39 7.60
C MET A 206 -12.79 9.37 8.64
N GLY A 207 -12.76 10.67 8.36
CA GLY A 207 -13.31 11.72 9.23
C GLY A 207 -14.81 11.52 9.46
N PHE A 208 -15.57 11.30 8.38
CA PHE A 208 -16.99 10.97 8.49
C PHE A 208 -17.23 9.63 9.20
N TRP A 209 -16.45 8.61 8.87
CA TRP A 209 -16.64 7.28 9.44
C TRP A 209 -16.32 7.19 10.94
N ARG A 210 -15.32 7.94 11.40
CA ARG A 210 -14.96 8.06 12.82
C ARG A 210 -16.07 8.64 13.69
N SER A 211 -16.99 9.41 13.11
CA SER A 211 -18.14 9.96 13.85
C SER A 211 -19.19 8.89 14.22
N THR A 212 -19.06 7.65 13.73
CA THR A 212 -20.02 6.56 13.98
C THR A 212 -19.69 5.75 15.23
N ASN A 213 -20.74 5.37 16.00
CA ASN A 213 -20.61 4.60 17.25
C ASN A 213 -19.98 3.20 17.09
N GLY A 214 -19.88 2.68 15.86
CA GLY A 214 -19.30 1.38 15.54
C GLY A 214 -17.83 1.41 15.11
N PHE A 215 -17.19 2.58 15.06
CA PHE A 215 -15.86 2.77 14.47
C PHE A 215 -14.82 1.74 14.94
N LEU A 216 -14.71 1.50 16.26
CA LEU A 216 -13.71 0.56 16.80
C LEU A 216 -13.89 -0.87 16.30
N ARG A 217 -15.14 -1.36 16.19
CA ARG A 217 -15.42 -2.71 15.67
C ARG A 217 -15.11 -2.78 14.19
N HIS A 218 -15.51 -1.77 13.43
CA HIS A 218 -15.24 -1.76 11.99
C HIS A 218 -13.74 -1.57 11.68
N ALA A 219 -13.02 -0.82 12.51
CA ALA A 219 -11.58 -0.63 12.38
C ALA A 219 -10.82 -1.95 12.58
N TYR A 220 -11.21 -2.76 13.56
CA TYR A 220 -10.63 -4.10 13.72
C TYR A 220 -10.88 -4.97 12.49
N THR A 221 -12.14 -5.06 12.03
CA THR A 221 -12.50 -5.86 10.84
C THR A 221 -11.74 -5.39 9.59
N ALA A 222 -11.59 -4.08 9.41
CA ALA A 222 -10.87 -3.52 8.27
C ALA A 222 -9.36 -3.82 8.32
N ASN A 223 -8.73 -3.80 9.49
CA ASN A 223 -7.33 -4.22 9.63
C ASN A 223 -7.16 -5.71 9.35
N VAL A 224 -8.11 -6.56 9.78
CA VAL A 224 -8.10 -7.98 9.42
C VAL A 224 -8.25 -8.17 7.91
N ALA A 225 -9.16 -7.44 7.25
CA ALA A 225 -9.33 -7.50 5.81
C ALA A 225 -8.07 -7.04 5.04
N MET A 226 -7.45 -5.95 5.49
CA MET A 226 -6.18 -5.45 4.96
C MET A 226 -5.05 -6.46 5.13
N MET A 227 -4.97 -7.12 6.29
CA MET A 227 -3.99 -8.18 6.52
C MET A 227 -4.20 -9.37 5.58
N CYS A 228 -5.45 -9.81 5.39
CA CYS A 228 -5.78 -10.87 4.43
C CYS A 228 -5.41 -10.46 2.99
N ALA A 229 -5.69 -9.22 2.59
CA ALA A 229 -5.29 -8.69 1.29
C ALA A 229 -3.76 -8.69 1.13
N GLY A 230 -3.02 -8.27 2.15
CA GLY A 230 -1.55 -8.32 2.16
C GLY A 230 -1.03 -9.75 1.97
N PHE A 231 -1.55 -10.74 2.70
CA PHE A 231 -1.16 -12.13 2.51
C PHE A 231 -1.54 -12.69 1.14
N MET A 232 -2.70 -12.31 0.59
CA MET A 232 -3.09 -12.70 -0.77
C MET A 232 -2.14 -12.13 -1.81
N LEU A 233 -1.73 -10.86 -1.68
CA LEU A 233 -0.72 -10.25 -2.56
C LEU A 233 0.61 -10.98 -2.48
N VAL A 234 1.09 -11.30 -1.26
CA VAL A 234 2.31 -12.10 -1.07
C VAL A 234 2.22 -13.45 -1.78
N GLY A 235 1.12 -14.18 -1.56
CA GLY A 235 0.91 -15.49 -2.19
C GLY A 235 0.85 -15.41 -3.71
N TYR A 236 0.18 -14.40 -4.26
CA TYR A 236 0.10 -14.15 -5.70
C TYR A 236 1.49 -13.91 -6.30
N GLN A 237 2.29 -13.04 -5.67
CA GLN A 237 3.61 -12.69 -6.17
C GLN A 237 4.63 -13.83 -6.05
N LEU A 238 4.64 -14.55 -4.93
CA LEU A 238 5.50 -15.73 -4.78
C LEU A 238 5.12 -16.85 -5.75
N THR A 239 3.83 -17.04 -6.01
CA THR A 239 3.38 -18.01 -7.02
C THR A 239 3.86 -17.60 -8.40
N GLY A 240 3.73 -16.30 -8.75
CA GLY A 240 4.29 -15.74 -9.98
C GLY A 240 5.80 -16.00 -10.11
N TYR A 241 6.56 -15.79 -9.04
CA TYR A 241 8.00 -16.05 -9.02
C TYR A 241 8.38 -17.51 -9.34
N PHE A 242 7.62 -18.50 -8.85
CA PHE A 242 7.93 -19.92 -9.09
C PHE A 242 7.46 -20.44 -10.45
N ILE A 243 6.54 -19.73 -11.12
CA ILE A 243 5.94 -20.15 -12.40
C ILE A 243 6.56 -19.40 -13.60
N ALA A 244 7.11 -18.21 -13.37
CA ALA A 244 7.72 -17.35 -14.40
C ALA A 244 9.06 -17.87 -14.94
#